data_AF-A0A2H0YUR9-F1
#
_entry.id   AF-A0A2H0YUR9-F1
#
_cell.length_a   1.000
_cell.length_b   1.000
_cell.length_c   1.000
_cell.angle_alpha   90.00
_cell.angle_beta   90.00
_cell.angle_gamma   90.00
#
_symmetry.space_group_name_H-M   'P 1'
#
loop_
_entity.id
_entity.type
_entity.pdbx_description
1 polymer ?
#
loop_
_entity_poly.entity_id
_entity_poly.type
_entity_poly.pdbx_seq_one_letter_code
_entity_poly.pdbx_strand_id
1 'polypeptide(L)'
;MIRISGQSPKNISKQYFRASLQKTLSEALKVLNWENKGINIKIVVIINKRVPVGSGRAYHGRTIRKIILNPRPHYPFPWNTVRHELLHILLKSRIKISLPPTARPILTGLNYIQQPTRDNVEEYIVRILNNLFLSKKNGCAWYEAQLLHEKRSGFRRIRAVAHQLESWQLSKKPFSTEFFKRIAKILIC
;
A
#
# COMPACT_ATOMS: atom_id res chain seq x y z
N MET A 1 -15.81 10.60 4.50
CA MET A 1 -15.59 10.55 3.04
C MET A 1 -14.11 10.77 2.75
N ILE A 2 -13.49 9.96 1.88
CA ILE A 2 -12.09 10.12 1.46
C ILE A 2 -12.05 11.13 0.31
N ARG A 3 -11.19 12.14 0.43
CA ARG A 3 -10.98 13.17 -0.60
C ARG A 3 -9.51 13.20 -1.00
N ILE A 4 -9.21 13.11 -2.29
CA ILE A 4 -7.84 13.23 -2.83
C ILE A 4 -7.69 14.52 -3.66
N SER A 5 -6.56 15.19 -3.50
CA SER A 5 -6.18 16.42 -4.21
C SER A 5 -4.67 16.47 -4.38
N GLY A 6 -4.12 17.39 -5.17
CA GLY A 6 -2.68 17.53 -5.25
C GLY A 6 -2.18 18.68 -6.11
N GLN A 7 -0.87 18.88 -6.07
CA GLN A 7 -0.13 19.82 -6.91
C GLN A 7 0.14 19.18 -8.27
N SER A 8 -0.47 19.75 -9.31
CA SER A 8 -0.22 19.32 -10.68
C SER A 8 1.17 19.77 -11.15
N PRO A 9 1.97 18.89 -11.78
CA PRO A 9 3.22 19.29 -12.44
C PRO A 9 2.97 20.36 -13.51
N LYS A 10 3.97 21.22 -13.78
CA LYS A 10 3.85 22.30 -14.78
C LYS A 10 3.48 21.79 -16.18
N ASN A 11 3.86 20.56 -16.53
CA ASN A 11 3.65 19.93 -17.83
C ASN A 11 2.37 19.07 -17.91
N ILE A 12 1.49 19.10 -16.91
CA ILE A 12 0.24 18.35 -16.90
C ILE A 12 -0.91 19.31 -16.63
N SER A 13 -2.00 19.19 -17.38
CA SER A 13 -3.18 20.04 -17.14
C SER A 13 -3.79 19.73 -15.77
N LYS A 14 -4.23 20.77 -15.05
CA LYS A 14 -4.85 20.62 -13.72
C LYS A 14 -6.09 19.71 -13.77
N GLN A 15 -6.87 19.80 -14.84
CA GLN A 15 -8.08 18.99 -15.03
C GLN A 15 -7.74 17.51 -15.21
N TYR A 16 -6.81 17.18 -16.11
CA TYR A 16 -6.34 15.80 -16.29
C TYR A 16 -5.75 15.24 -15.00
N PHE A 17 -4.92 16.03 -14.31
CA PHE A 17 -4.31 15.61 -13.05
C PHE A 17 -5.36 15.29 -11.98
N ARG A 18 -6.39 16.13 -11.84
CA ARG A 18 -7.50 15.89 -10.91
C ARG A 18 -8.29 14.64 -11.28
N ALA A 19 -8.60 14.43 -12.57
CA ALA A 19 -9.31 13.24 -13.04
C ALA A 19 -8.50 11.97 -12.76
N SER A 20 -7.20 11.98 -13.07
CA SER A 20 -6.29 10.86 -12.81
C SER A 20 -6.15 10.55 -11.32
N LEU A 21 -6.09 11.56 -10.44
CA LEU A 21 -6.11 11.32 -8.99
C LEU A 21 -7.39 10.63 -8.51
N GLN A 22 -8.54 11.03 -9.02
CA GLN A 22 -9.81 10.37 -8.67
C GLN A 22 -9.87 8.94 -9.21
N LYS A 23 -9.40 8.72 -10.44
CA LYS A 23 -9.26 7.37 -11.02
C LYS A 23 -8.35 6.49 -10.16
N THR A 24 -7.17 6.97 -9.77
CA THR A 24 -6.24 6.24 -8.89
C THR A 24 -6.87 5.91 -7.54
N LEU A 25 -7.65 6.82 -6.96
CA LEU A 25 -8.39 6.54 -5.72
C LEU A 25 -9.46 5.46 -5.92
N SER A 26 -10.23 5.54 -6.99
CA SER A 26 -11.25 4.54 -7.33
C SER A 26 -10.63 3.16 -7.53
N GLU A 27 -9.50 3.08 -8.23
CA GLU A 27 -8.74 1.84 -8.43
C GLU A 27 -8.24 1.29 -7.09
N ALA A 28 -7.62 2.12 -6.25
CA ALA A 28 -7.12 1.68 -4.94
C ALA A 28 -8.26 1.15 -4.04
N LEU A 29 -9.42 1.80 -4.06
CA LEU A 29 -10.60 1.35 -3.33
C LEU A 29 -11.17 0.04 -3.88
N LYS A 30 -11.16 -0.14 -5.22
CA LYS A 30 -11.57 -1.40 -5.86
C LYS A 30 -10.66 -2.55 -5.46
N VAL A 31 -9.34 -2.35 -5.45
CA VAL A 31 -8.38 -3.39 -5.02
C VAL A 31 -8.60 -3.76 -3.55
N LEU A 32 -8.94 -2.78 -2.71
CA LEU A 32 -9.27 -3.02 -1.30
C LEU A 32 -10.68 -3.58 -1.08
N ASN A 33 -11.52 -3.66 -2.11
CA ASN A 33 -12.96 -3.94 -2.02
C ASN A 33 -13.68 -3.02 -1.01
N TRP A 34 -13.37 -1.72 -1.03
CA TRP A 34 -13.94 -0.73 -0.11
C TRP A 34 -14.82 0.28 -0.83
N GLU A 35 -15.93 0.64 -0.20
CA GLU A 35 -16.67 1.83 -0.57
C GLU A 35 -15.99 3.10 -0.04
N ASN A 36 -16.17 4.23 -0.75
CA ASN A 36 -15.75 5.55 -0.28
C ASN A 36 -16.71 6.12 0.79
N LYS A 37 -16.97 5.34 1.84
CA LYS A 37 -17.86 5.68 2.96
C LYS A 37 -17.20 5.31 4.29
N GLY A 38 -17.63 5.94 5.39
CA GLY A 38 -17.18 5.60 6.75
C GLY A 38 -15.75 6.04 7.14
N ILE A 39 -14.92 6.52 6.22
CA ILE A 39 -13.57 7.06 6.52
C ILE A 39 -13.52 8.54 6.16
N ASN A 40 -13.21 9.43 7.12
CA ASN A 40 -13.11 10.87 6.90
C ASN A 40 -11.64 11.34 6.91
N ILE A 41 -10.99 11.33 5.74
CA ILE A 41 -9.59 11.76 5.59
C ILE A 41 -9.43 12.59 4.32
N LYS A 42 -8.55 13.59 4.38
CA LYS A 42 -8.08 14.34 3.21
C LYS A 42 -6.68 13.86 2.83
N ILE A 43 -6.46 13.57 1.56
CA ILE A 43 -5.18 13.13 1.01
C ILE A 43 -4.69 14.20 0.03
N VAL A 44 -3.44 14.63 0.20
CA VAL A 44 -2.82 15.66 -0.64
C VAL A 44 -1.54 15.11 -1.26
N VAL A 45 -1.47 15.11 -2.58
CA VAL A 45 -0.27 14.77 -3.35
C VAL A 45 0.58 16.02 -3.57
N ILE A 46 1.83 15.99 -3.14
CA ILE A 46 2.75 17.13 -3.13
C ILE A 46 4.01 16.75 -3.91
N ILE A 47 4.47 17.65 -4.78
CA ILE A 47 5.74 17.50 -5.47
C ILE A 47 6.82 18.18 -4.63
N ASN A 48 7.83 17.43 -4.21
CA ASN A 48 8.91 17.95 -3.37
C ASN A 48 10.26 17.44 -3.87
N LYS A 49 11.12 18.34 -4.35
CA LYS A 49 12.45 17.99 -4.85
C LYS A 49 13.43 17.56 -3.76
N ARG A 50 13.08 17.71 -2.48
CA ARG A 50 13.91 17.29 -1.33
C ARG A 50 13.85 15.79 -1.03
N VAL A 51 12.93 15.02 -1.62
CA VAL A 51 12.93 13.55 -1.52
C VAL A 51 13.68 12.93 -2.71
N PRO A 52 14.26 11.72 -2.61
CA PRO A 52 15.03 11.12 -3.69
C PRO A 52 14.26 11.06 -5.02
N VAL A 53 14.95 11.30 -6.12
CA VAL A 53 14.35 11.30 -7.47
C VAL A 53 13.75 9.93 -7.80
N GLY A 54 12.52 9.92 -8.29
CA GLY A 54 11.74 8.72 -8.60
C GLY A 54 11.10 8.03 -7.40
N SER A 55 11.15 8.63 -6.20
CA SER A 55 10.56 8.07 -4.99
C SER A 55 9.23 8.73 -4.59
N GLY A 56 8.47 8.01 -3.76
CA GLY A 56 7.29 8.50 -3.07
C GLY A 56 7.37 8.20 -1.57
N ARG A 57 6.58 8.94 -0.78
CA ARG A 57 6.42 8.68 0.65
C ARG A 57 5.07 9.14 1.17
N ALA A 58 4.37 8.25 1.87
CA ALA A 58 3.17 8.54 2.64
C ALA A 58 3.48 9.17 4.00
N TYR A 59 2.74 10.21 4.35
CA TYR A 59 2.75 10.86 5.66
C TYR A 59 1.36 10.86 6.28
N HIS A 60 1.33 10.56 7.57
CA HIS A 60 0.13 10.17 8.27
C HIS A 60 -0.27 11.17 9.36
N GLY A 61 -0.72 12.36 8.96
CA GLY A 61 -1.35 13.31 9.90
C GLY A 61 -2.72 12.82 10.39
N ARG A 62 -3.28 13.47 11.43
CA ARG A 62 -4.57 13.06 12.02
C ARG A 62 -5.72 13.12 11.01
N THR A 63 -5.92 14.28 10.37
CA THR A 63 -7.01 14.55 9.40
C THR A 63 -6.51 14.72 7.96
N ILE A 64 -5.28 15.20 7.80
CA ILE A 64 -4.65 15.40 6.49
C ILE A 64 -3.48 14.44 6.34
N ARG A 65 -3.54 13.61 5.31
CA ARG A 65 -2.52 12.67 4.89
C ARG A 65 -1.83 13.25 3.65
N LYS A 66 -0.53 13.04 3.51
CA LYS A 66 0.24 13.58 2.40
C LYS A 66 0.94 12.45 1.66
N ILE A 67 0.95 12.52 0.34
CA ILE A 67 1.82 11.71 -0.52
C ILE A 67 2.85 12.69 -1.08
N ILE A 68 4.11 12.53 -0.72
CA ILE A 68 5.19 13.37 -1.22
C ILE A 68 5.93 12.61 -2.31
N LEU A 69 6.12 13.22 -3.47
CA LEU A 69 6.75 12.62 -4.64
C LEU A 69 7.87 13.51 -5.17
N ASN A 70 8.90 12.89 -5.75
CA ASN A 70 9.83 13.57 -6.64
C ASN A 70 9.84 12.87 -8.02
N PRO A 71 8.95 13.25 -8.94
CA PRO A 71 8.90 12.65 -10.28
C PRO A 71 10.24 12.80 -11.00
N ARG A 72 10.63 11.77 -11.78
CA ARG A 72 11.83 11.86 -12.63
C ARG A 72 11.60 12.90 -13.74
N PRO A 73 12.57 13.79 -14.01
CA PRO A 73 12.51 14.66 -15.18
C PRO A 73 12.37 13.84 -16.46
N HIS A 74 11.56 14.29 -17.42
CA HIS A 74 11.37 13.64 -18.73
C HIS A 74 10.68 12.26 -18.72
N TYR A 75 10.26 11.75 -17.57
CA TYR A 75 9.43 10.53 -17.49
C TYR A 75 7.95 10.86 -17.26
N PRO A 76 7.03 9.97 -17.63
CA PRO A 76 5.62 10.09 -17.27
C PRO A 76 5.42 10.25 -15.76
N PHE A 77 4.33 10.92 -15.37
CA PHE A 77 4.02 11.08 -13.95
C PHE A 77 3.82 9.72 -13.27
N PRO A 78 4.40 9.48 -12.08
CA PRO A 78 4.50 8.15 -11.49
C PRO A 78 3.20 7.73 -10.78
N TRP A 79 2.12 7.53 -11.53
CA TRP A 79 0.79 7.17 -11.01
C TRP A 79 0.81 5.89 -10.15
N ASN A 80 1.60 4.88 -10.52
CA ASN A 80 1.73 3.66 -9.72
C ASN A 80 2.33 3.95 -8.34
N THR A 81 3.27 4.91 -8.27
CA THR A 81 3.81 5.36 -6.97
C THR A 81 2.74 6.09 -6.16
N VAL A 82 1.90 6.91 -6.79
CA VAL A 82 0.77 7.55 -6.10
C VAL A 82 -0.19 6.49 -5.54
N ARG A 83 -0.53 5.47 -6.34
CA ARG A 83 -1.39 4.36 -5.95
C ARG A 83 -0.79 3.58 -4.76
N HIS A 84 0.50 3.25 -4.82
CA HIS A 84 1.24 2.58 -3.74
C HIS A 84 1.13 3.35 -2.42
N GLU A 85 1.51 4.63 -2.40
CA GLU A 85 1.47 5.45 -1.20
C GLU A 85 0.03 5.69 -0.71
N LEU A 86 -0.92 5.74 -1.63
CA LEU A 86 -2.34 5.85 -1.33
C LEU A 86 -2.85 4.62 -0.58
N LEU A 87 -2.48 3.42 -1.01
CA LEU A 87 -2.83 2.17 -0.34
C LEU A 87 -2.33 2.19 1.11
N HIS A 88 -1.08 2.59 1.36
CA HIS A 88 -0.55 2.74 2.72
C HIS A 88 -1.40 3.67 3.59
N ILE A 89 -1.82 4.81 3.04
CA ILE A 89 -2.67 5.78 3.74
C ILE A 89 -4.05 5.18 4.07
N LEU A 90 -4.70 4.55 3.11
CA LEU A 90 -6.02 3.95 3.27
C LEU A 90 -5.99 2.84 4.33
N LEU A 91 -5.00 1.96 4.22
CA LEU A 91 -4.76 0.86 5.13
C LEU A 91 -4.51 1.36 6.55
N LYS A 92 -3.56 2.28 6.77
CA LYS A 92 -3.30 2.83 8.12
C LYS A 92 -4.54 3.50 8.71
N SER A 93 -5.34 4.19 7.89
CA SER A 93 -6.53 4.90 8.36
C SER A 93 -7.62 3.96 8.88
N ARG A 94 -7.62 2.70 8.44
CA ARG A 94 -8.61 1.69 8.88
C ARG A 94 -8.07 0.71 9.92
N ILE A 95 -6.78 0.35 9.88
CA ILE A 95 -6.23 -0.69 10.78
C ILE A 95 -5.94 -0.16 12.20
N LYS A 96 -5.91 1.17 12.43
CA LYS A 96 -5.58 1.79 13.73
C LYS A 96 -4.31 1.20 14.39
N ILE A 97 -3.35 0.70 13.60
CA ILE A 97 -2.05 0.22 14.11
C ILE A 97 -1.09 1.41 14.24
N SER A 98 -0.37 1.46 15.36
CA SER A 98 0.80 2.32 15.51
C SER A 98 1.89 1.85 14.55
N LEU A 99 2.13 2.64 13.49
CA LEU A 99 3.24 2.43 12.56
C LEU A 99 4.37 3.40 12.93
N PRO A 100 5.64 2.98 12.85
CA PRO A 100 6.78 3.88 12.97
C PRO A 100 6.64 5.08 12.01
N PRO A 101 7.20 6.25 12.37
CA PRO A 101 7.07 7.49 11.60
C PRO A 101 7.74 7.41 10.21
N THR A 102 8.62 6.42 10.00
CA THR A 102 9.36 6.21 8.76
C THR A 102 9.07 4.82 8.21
N ALA A 103 8.52 4.77 6.99
CA ALA A 103 8.44 3.57 6.17
C ALA A 103 9.85 3.18 5.67
N ARG A 104 10.24 1.91 5.81
CA ARG A 104 11.44 1.31 5.22
C ARG A 104 11.07 0.74 3.84
N PRO A 105 11.80 1.06 2.77
CA PRO A 105 11.49 0.50 1.46
C PRO A 105 11.38 -1.04 1.55
N ILE A 106 10.27 -1.59 1.05
CA ILE A 106 10.06 -3.04 0.99
C ILE A 106 11.22 -3.61 0.17
N LEU A 107 12.07 -4.43 0.80
CA LEU A 107 13.20 -5.09 0.13
C LEU A 107 12.65 -6.15 -0.81
N THR A 108 12.29 -5.72 -2.01
CA THR A 108 11.96 -6.54 -3.15
C THR A 108 13.26 -6.86 -3.90
N GLY A 109 13.46 -8.11 -4.32
CA GLY A 109 14.71 -8.53 -4.97
C GLY A 109 15.06 -7.70 -6.22
N LEU A 110 16.30 -7.87 -6.73
CA LEU A 110 16.89 -7.11 -7.85
C LEU A 110 15.99 -6.97 -9.11
N ASN A 111 14.99 -7.85 -9.27
CA ASN A 111 14.03 -7.83 -10.38
C ASN A 111 12.83 -6.88 -10.19
N TYR A 112 12.76 -6.11 -9.10
CA TYR A 112 11.66 -5.16 -8.81
C TYR A 112 11.64 -3.93 -9.73
N ILE A 113 12.68 -3.74 -10.54
CA ILE A 113 12.83 -2.56 -11.41
C ILE A 113 11.81 -2.59 -12.57
N GLN A 114 11.25 -3.75 -12.94
CA GLN A 114 10.26 -3.86 -14.01
C GLN A 114 8.82 -3.57 -13.52
N GLN A 115 8.15 -2.60 -14.16
CA GLN A 115 6.79 -2.14 -13.86
C GLN A 115 5.73 -3.25 -13.65
N PRO A 116 5.67 -4.31 -14.48
CA PRO A 116 4.71 -5.40 -14.29
C PRO A 116 4.95 -6.18 -12.99
N THR A 117 6.20 -6.34 -12.58
CA THR A 117 6.56 -7.02 -11.33
C THR A 117 6.17 -6.16 -10.12
N ARG A 118 6.30 -4.84 -10.24
CA ARG A 118 5.88 -3.89 -9.22
C ARG A 118 4.37 -3.87 -9.03
N ASP A 119 3.59 -3.81 -10.11
CA ASP A 119 2.13 -3.78 -10.05
C ASP A 119 1.58 -5.09 -9.46
N ASN A 120 2.18 -6.23 -9.83
CA ASN A 120 1.86 -7.53 -9.22
C ASN A 120 2.20 -7.57 -7.72
N VAL A 121 3.38 -7.07 -7.32
CA VAL A 121 3.78 -7.04 -5.90
C VAL A 121 2.89 -6.11 -5.08
N GLU A 122 2.52 -4.94 -5.62
CA GLU A 122 1.55 -4.03 -4.99
C GLU A 122 0.18 -4.71 -4.85
N GLU A 123 -0.29 -5.40 -5.89
CA GLU A 123 -1.53 -6.16 -5.86
C GLU A 123 -1.49 -7.30 -4.83
N TYR A 124 -0.36 -8.00 -4.70
CA TYR A 124 -0.16 -8.99 -3.64
C TYR A 124 -0.18 -8.34 -2.27
N ILE A 125 0.58 -7.26 -2.01
CA ILE A 125 0.58 -6.55 -0.73
C ILE A 125 -0.85 -6.15 -0.34
N VAL A 126 -1.64 -5.66 -1.30
CA VAL A 126 -3.03 -5.28 -1.05
C VAL A 126 -3.94 -6.48 -0.87
N ARG A 127 -3.81 -7.57 -1.64
CA ARG A 127 -4.57 -8.82 -1.43
C ARG A 127 -4.30 -9.40 -0.06
N ILE A 128 -3.06 -9.35 0.40
CA ILE A 128 -2.65 -9.81 1.73
C ILE A 128 -3.29 -8.94 2.79
N LEU A 129 -3.18 -7.61 2.65
CA LEU A 129 -3.79 -6.68 3.58
C LEU A 129 -5.33 -6.75 3.56
N ASN A 130 -5.96 -7.05 2.42
CA ASN A 130 -7.40 -7.23 2.28
C ASN A 130 -7.87 -8.55 2.90
N ASN A 131 -7.16 -9.66 2.62
CA ASN A 131 -7.38 -10.94 3.30
C ASN A 131 -7.19 -10.78 4.82
N LEU A 132 -6.22 -9.98 5.26
CA LEU A 132 -5.99 -9.62 6.67
C LEU A 132 -7.22 -8.90 7.26
N PHE A 133 -7.94 -8.06 6.52
CA PHE A 133 -9.21 -7.47 6.99
C PHE A 133 -10.37 -8.45 7.00
N LEU A 134 -10.51 -9.26 5.95
CA LEU A 134 -11.56 -10.28 5.85
C LEU A 134 -11.41 -11.35 6.94
N SER A 135 -10.19 -11.58 7.45
CA SER A 135 -9.93 -12.46 8.60
C SER A 135 -10.67 -12.04 9.89
N LYS A 136 -10.84 -10.73 10.13
CA LYS A 136 -11.61 -10.24 11.29
C LYS A 136 -13.10 -10.55 11.18
N LYS A 137 -13.60 -10.71 9.95
CA LYS A 137 -15.00 -11.03 9.66
C LYS A 137 -15.23 -12.55 9.58
N ASN A 138 -14.27 -13.28 8.98
CA ASN A 138 -14.41 -14.68 8.59
C ASN A 138 -13.63 -15.65 9.49
N GLY A 139 -12.89 -15.14 10.49
CA GLY A 139 -12.08 -15.95 11.41
C GLY A 139 -10.64 -16.21 10.92
N CYS A 140 -9.76 -16.54 11.86
CA CYS A 140 -8.33 -16.77 11.60
C CYS A 140 -8.07 -17.98 10.68
N ALA A 141 -8.89 -19.04 10.77
CA ALA A 141 -8.75 -20.25 9.95
C ALA A 141 -9.04 -19.99 8.46
N TRP A 142 -10.05 -19.18 8.14
CA TRP A 142 -10.36 -18.76 6.77
C TRP A 142 -9.18 -18.01 6.15
N TYR A 143 -8.55 -17.13 6.94
CA TYR A 143 -7.42 -16.34 6.49
C TYR A 143 -6.14 -17.15 6.32
N GLU A 144 -5.89 -18.13 7.18
CA GLU A 144 -4.79 -19.08 7.03
C GLU A 144 -4.87 -19.83 5.71
N ALA A 145 -6.07 -20.29 5.30
CA ALA A 145 -6.30 -20.91 4.00
C ALA A 145 -5.97 -19.96 2.83
N GLN A 146 -6.38 -18.68 2.94
CA GLN A 146 -6.05 -17.66 1.94
C GLN A 146 -4.55 -17.35 1.88
N LEU A 147 -3.88 -17.23 3.03
CA LEU A 147 -2.43 -17.04 3.10
C LEU A 147 -1.66 -18.19 2.44
N LEU A 148 -2.09 -19.43 2.66
CA LEU A 148 -1.50 -20.61 2.05
C LEU A 148 -1.68 -20.62 0.53
N HIS A 149 -2.87 -20.25 0.05
CA HIS A 149 -3.17 -20.12 -1.37
C HIS A 149 -2.27 -19.06 -2.03
N GLU A 150 -2.14 -17.90 -1.39
CA GLU A 150 -1.34 -16.79 -1.89
C GLU A 150 0.18 -17.05 -1.81
N LYS A 151 0.64 -17.81 -0.81
CA LYS A 151 2.04 -18.29 -0.71
C LYS A 151 2.49 -18.98 -1.99
N ARG A 152 1.59 -19.79 -2.57
CA ARG A 152 1.83 -20.58 -3.78
C ARG A 152 1.81 -19.71 -5.05
N SER A 153 1.15 -18.55 -5.05
CA SER A 153 0.88 -17.75 -6.24
C SER A 153 1.76 -16.49 -6.40
N GLY A 154 2.34 -15.92 -5.34
CA GLY A 154 3.22 -14.74 -5.54
C GLY A 154 4.07 -14.22 -4.37
N PHE A 155 3.79 -14.63 -3.13
CA PHE A 155 4.45 -14.12 -1.92
C PHE A 155 5.97 -14.32 -1.83
N ARG A 156 6.53 -15.35 -2.49
CA ARG A 156 7.98 -15.60 -2.51
C ARG A 156 8.79 -14.40 -3.03
N ARG A 157 8.14 -13.48 -3.74
CA ARG A 157 8.75 -12.26 -4.29
C ARG A 157 8.98 -11.16 -3.24
N ILE A 158 8.31 -11.21 -2.08
CA ILE A 158 8.51 -10.27 -0.96
C ILE A 158 9.24 -11.02 0.16
N ARG A 159 10.57 -11.01 0.10
CA ARG A 159 11.46 -11.87 0.92
C ARG A 159 11.18 -11.76 2.42
N ALA A 160 10.94 -10.55 2.93
CA ALA A 160 10.66 -10.32 4.35
C ALA A 160 9.33 -10.95 4.82
N VAL A 161 8.30 -10.90 3.97
CA VAL A 161 6.97 -11.45 4.29
C VAL A 161 6.98 -12.97 4.16
N ALA A 162 7.63 -13.50 3.11
CA ALA A 162 7.84 -14.93 2.93
C ALA A 162 8.55 -15.56 4.13
N HIS A 163 9.63 -14.93 4.61
CA HIS A 163 10.38 -15.41 5.78
C HIS A 163 9.53 -15.43 7.06
N GLN A 164 8.73 -14.40 7.31
CA GLN A 164 7.84 -14.38 8.48
C GLN A 164 6.74 -15.46 8.40
N LEU A 165 6.18 -15.70 7.21
CA LEU A 165 5.20 -16.76 7.00
C LEU A 165 5.82 -18.15 7.15
N GLU A 166 7.02 -18.37 6.65
CA GLU A 166 7.76 -19.63 6.84
C GLU A 166 8.08 -19.87 8.31
N SER A 167 8.59 -18.86 9.02
CA SER A 167 8.86 -18.94 10.45
C SER A 167 7.60 -19.24 11.27
N TRP A 168 6.47 -18.63 10.93
CA TRP A 168 5.20 -18.92 11.58
C TRP A 168 4.72 -20.36 11.33
N GLN A 169 4.79 -20.86 10.10
CA GLN A 169 4.42 -22.24 9.77
C GLN A 169 5.26 -23.25 10.55
N LEU A 170 6.57 -23.02 10.64
CA LEU A 170 7.48 -23.87 11.41
C LEU A 170 7.16 -23.85 12.91
N SER A 171 6.63 -22.75 13.43
CA SER A 171 6.25 -22.63 14.84
C SER A 171 5.02 -23.46 15.24
N LYS A 172 4.22 -23.93 14.27
CA LYS A 172 2.91 -24.62 14.48
C LYS A 172 1.93 -23.86 15.38
N LYS A 173 2.18 -22.58 15.65
CA LYS A 173 1.28 -21.74 16.47
C LYS A 173 0.10 -21.29 15.61
N PRO A 174 -1.12 -21.24 16.18
CA PRO A 174 -2.26 -20.69 15.47
C PRO A 174 -1.99 -19.22 15.09
N PHE A 175 -2.57 -18.82 13.97
CA PHE A 175 -2.49 -17.43 13.52
C PHE A 175 -3.05 -16.48 14.61
N SER A 176 -2.36 -15.37 14.87
CA SER A 176 -2.73 -14.43 15.95
C SER A 176 -2.74 -12.98 15.50
N THR A 177 -3.49 -12.14 16.23
CA THR A 177 -3.54 -10.68 16.04
C THR A 177 -2.16 -10.02 16.11
N GLU A 178 -1.23 -10.54 16.92
CA GLU A 178 0.13 -9.99 17.01
C GLU A 178 1.03 -10.40 15.83
N PHE A 179 0.83 -11.59 15.27
CA PHE A 179 1.47 -11.96 14.02
C PHE A 179 0.90 -11.14 12.84
N PHE A 180 -0.42 -10.89 12.84
CA PHE A 180 -1.09 -9.95 11.93
C PHE A 180 -0.46 -8.56 11.97
N LYS A 181 -0.25 -7.97 13.16
CA LYS A 181 0.36 -6.63 13.29
C LYS A 181 1.79 -6.62 12.76
N ARG A 182 2.55 -7.71 12.91
CA ARG A 182 3.92 -7.84 12.38
C ARG A 182 3.96 -7.88 10.85
N ILE A 183 3.14 -8.70 10.22
CA ILE A 183 3.05 -8.77 8.75
C ILE A 183 2.57 -7.43 8.18
N ALA A 184 1.53 -6.84 8.76
CA ALA A 184 1.03 -5.53 8.35
C ALA A 184 2.08 -4.42 8.50
N LYS A 185 2.91 -4.45 9.56
CA LYS A 185 4.03 -3.52 9.72
C LYS A 185 5.06 -3.67 8.59
N ILE A 186 5.44 -4.89 8.19
CA ILE A 186 6.41 -5.12 7.10
C ILE A 186 5.85 -4.66 5.75
N LEU A 187 4.54 -4.81 5.55
CA LEU A 187 3.89 -4.46 4.29
C LEU A 187 3.62 -2.97 4.14
N ILE A 188 3.46 -2.23 5.24
CA ILE A 188 3.12 -0.80 5.25
C ILE A 188 4.33 0.09 5.58
N CYS A 189 5.30 -0.43 6.34
CA CYS A 189 6.52 0.28 6.72
C CYS A 189 7.64 -0.15 5.82
#